data_AF-A0A0M0JYK1-F1
#
_entry.id   AF-A0A0M0JYK1-F1
#
_cell.length_a   1.000
_cell.length_b   1.000
_cell.length_c   1.000
_cell.angle_alpha   90.00
_cell.angle_beta   90.00
_cell.angle_gamma   90.00
#
_symmetry.space_group_name_H-M   'P 1'
#
loop_
_entity.id
_entity.type
_entity.pdbx_description
1 polymer ?
#
loop_
_entity_poly.entity_id
_entity_poly.type
_entity_poly.pdbx_seq_one_letter_code
_entity_poly.pdbx_strand_id
1 'polypeptide(L)'
;MGCGASTAAPGAIAKKDAPVTKGSGKNIMILFGPPGAGKGSHAPKIVEALGGIPQLSTGDMLRAAVAAGTELGKQAEGVMKSGGLVSDELVVNLIKERIKEKDCAKGFILDGFPRTVEQTKMLDAMLAKAGDKVNFVLALEVPDAVLTERICGRWVHKESGRSYHIKFAPPKSLGKQAPSVTTMLDDETGQPLMQRKDDTEEALKSRLEAYHSQTVPILAHYGPAGIVTKVDANKTPAEVWSAIEKVVGKAPGTAAAKPAAAAKPAAAAKPAAAKVNEAFVFIKPHANNKAVQDLVRSKFGEKGIEIATLSKPADLNVPAAKFADFFGEEWTTVLAEDRAFNALDMKEKLGGNLDELNAKWDATGESGGKRIKFGGGFYCGLIEHDGVKYYTFNAFFMRMRGKFTDPQGSIHYFAVKFAPSALSWADFRGKVLGPTDPAKAPPESLRGTLFSGWEGLGLASAPNTGDNGVHASASPFEGLGERKNWLQTALSDDTFGKALLAAGVSKEFITAGTVDPQVVLPGDDGKKGSLFDQLEDLDFDECLAKVKAIAAVN
;
A
#
# COMPACT_ATOMS: atom_id res chain seq x y z
N MET A 1 -66.57 -34.01 -24.46
CA MET A 1 -65.75 -34.78 -23.50
C MET A 1 -64.30 -34.61 -23.90
N GLY A 2 -63.43 -34.17 -22.99
CA GLY A 2 -62.02 -33.82 -23.27
C GLY A 2 -61.84 -32.68 -24.30
N CYS A 3 -60.63 -32.23 -24.63
CA CYS A 3 -59.32 -32.17 -23.95
C CYS A 3 -58.39 -31.31 -24.84
N GLY A 4 -57.39 -30.56 -24.39
CA GLY A 4 -56.92 -30.21 -23.04
C GLY A 4 -56.07 -28.93 -23.12
N ALA A 5 -55.56 -28.41 -22.00
CA ALA A 5 -54.86 -27.12 -21.97
C ALA A 5 -53.44 -27.16 -22.58
N SER A 6 -53.05 -26.07 -23.26
CA SER A 6 -51.69 -25.86 -23.78
C SER A 6 -50.81 -25.18 -22.73
N THR A 7 -49.59 -25.70 -22.52
CA THR A 7 -48.58 -25.11 -21.63
C THR A 7 -47.45 -24.49 -22.44
N ALA A 8 -47.14 -23.22 -22.16
CA ALA A 8 -46.01 -22.51 -22.76
C ALA A 8 -44.92 -22.26 -21.71
N ALA A 9 -43.65 -22.53 -22.07
CA ALA A 9 -42.50 -22.29 -21.20
C ALA A 9 -41.90 -20.89 -21.41
N PRO A 10 -41.41 -20.21 -20.36
CA PRO A 10 -40.75 -18.90 -20.50
C PRO A 10 -39.32 -19.06 -21.06
N GLY A 11 -38.99 -18.23 -22.06
CA GLY A 11 -37.66 -18.21 -22.68
C GLY A 11 -36.59 -17.53 -21.80
N ALA A 12 -35.34 -18.02 -21.89
CA ALA A 12 -34.21 -17.46 -21.14
C ALA A 12 -33.70 -16.13 -21.74
N ILE A 13 -33.32 -15.19 -20.87
CA ILE A 13 -32.76 -13.89 -21.27
C ILE A 13 -31.28 -14.05 -21.62
N ALA A 14 -30.92 -13.75 -22.87
CA ALA A 14 -29.53 -13.75 -23.32
C ALA A 14 -28.74 -12.59 -22.68
N LYS A 15 -27.55 -12.87 -22.15
CA LYS A 15 -26.62 -11.85 -21.67
C LYS A 15 -25.92 -11.18 -22.86
N LYS A 16 -25.67 -9.87 -22.77
CA LYS A 16 -24.80 -9.15 -23.71
C LYS A 16 -23.34 -9.32 -23.28
N ASP A 17 -22.52 -9.91 -24.13
CA ASP A 17 -21.08 -9.96 -23.92
C ASP A 17 -20.42 -8.60 -24.18
N ALA A 18 -19.39 -8.29 -23.39
CA ALA A 18 -18.62 -7.05 -23.49
C ALA A 18 -17.50 -7.17 -24.55
N PRO A 19 -16.98 -6.04 -25.09
CA PRO A 19 -15.98 -6.08 -26.16
C PRO A 19 -14.64 -6.67 -25.68
N VAL A 20 -14.23 -7.82 -26.23
CA VAL A 20 -12.94 -8.44 -25.93
C VAL A 20 -11.83 -7.71 -26.67
N THR A 21 -10.91 -7.08 -25.94
CA THR A 21 -9.71 -6.45 -26.52
C THR A 21 -8.70 -7.49 -26.97
N LYS A 22 -8.26 -7.37 -28.23
CA LYS A 22 -7.29 -8.25 -28.87
C LYS A 22 -5.89 -7.93 -28.32
N GLY A 23 -5.38 -8.79 -27.44
CA GLY A 23 -4.03 -8.64 -26.88
C GLY A 23 -2.93 -8.91 -27.91
N SER A 24 -1.70 -8.54 -27.56
CA SER A 24 -0.50 -8.99 -28.27
C SER A 24 -0.40 -10.53 -28.32
N GLY A 25 0.30 -11.06 -29.31
CA GLY A 25 0.52 -12.50 -29.48
C GLY A 25 1.55 -13.10 -28.52
N LYS A 26 1.69 -12.56 -27.30
CA LYS A 26 2.65 -13.02 -26.29
C LYS A 26 1.98 -13.94 -25.28
N ASN A 27 2.74 -14.94 -24.81
CA ASN A 27 2.37 -15.80 -23.69
C ASN A 27 2.99 -15.28 -22.40
N ILE A 28 2.28 -14.44 -21.65
CA ILE A 28 2.71 -13.91 -20.35
C ILE A 28 1.98 -14.66 -19.25
N MET A 29 2.75 -15.36 -18.41
CA MET A 29 2.24 -16.26 -17.38
C MET A 29 2.82 -15.90 -16.01
N ILE A 30 2.02 -15.98 -14.95
CA ILE A 30 2.51 -15.97 -13.56
C ILE A 30 2.54 -17.41 -13.05
N LEU A 31 3.69 -17.84 -12.53
CA LEU A 31 3.87 -19.09 -11.80
C LEU A 31 3.78 -18.82 -10.29
N PHE A 32 2.66 -19.20 -9.71
CA PHE A 32 2.23 -18.80 -8.36
C PHE A 32 2.25 -19.99 -7.38
N GLY A 33 2.30 -19.70 -6.08
CA GLY A 33 2.34 -20.69 -5.00
C GLY A 33 3.43 -20.37 -3.96
N PRO A 34 3.42 -21.00 -2.78
CA PRO A 34 4.36 -20.70 -1.69
C PRO A 34 5.81 -21.09 -2.00
N PRO A 35 6.78 -20.70 -1.15
CA PRO A 35 8.12 -21.29 -1.16
C PRO A 35 8.03 -22.82 -0.99
N GLY A 36 8.74 -23.58 -1.82
CA GLY A 36 8.74 -25.06 -1.73
C GLY A 36 7.61 -25.76 -2.51
N ALA A 37 6.67 -25.01 -3.11
CA ALA A 37 5.56 -25.54 -3.91
C ALA A 37 5.95 -26.22 -5.25
N GLY A 38 7.23 -26.50 -5.51
CA GLY A 38 7.69 -27.15 -6.73
C GLY A 38 7.90 -26.26 -7.96
N LYS A 39 7.68 -24.92 -7.86
CA LYS A 39 7.80 -23.97 -8.99
C LYS A 39 9.05 -24.19 -9.85
N GLY A 40 10.26 -24.10 -9.27
CA GLY A 40 11.53 -24.31 -9.98
C GLY A 40 11.84 -25.76 -10.41
N SER A 41 11.02 -26.73 -10.01
CA SER A 41 11.12 -28.12 -10.50
C SER A 41 10.20 -28.38 -11.70
N HIS A 42 9.14 -27.59 -11.87
CA HIS A 42 8.24 -27.67 -13.03
C HIS A 42 8.52 -26.61 -14.10
N ALA A 43 9.07 -25.45 -13.73
CA ALA A 43 9.26 -24.33 -14.65
C ALA A 43 10.06 -24.67 -15.92
N PRO A 44 11.14 -25.48 -15.92
CA PRO A 44 11.82 -25.87 -17.17
C PRO A 44 10.92 -26.59 -18.18
N LYS A 45 10.01 -27.45 -17.69
CA LYS A 45 9.02 -28.12 -18.56
C LYS A 45 7.89 -27.19 -19.01
N ILE A 46 7.55 -26.18 -18.20
CA ILE A 46 6.60 -25.13 -18.60
C ILE A 46 7.22 -24.24 -19.70
N VAL A 47 8.51 -23.90 -19.60
CA VAL A 47 9.28 -23.20 -20.64
C VAL A 47 9.25 -23.99 -21.96
N GLU A 48 9.54 -25.29 -21.92
CA GLU A 48 9.46 -26.20 -23.07
C GLU A 48 8.04 -26.23 -23.69
N ALA A 49 7.01 -26.52 -22.87
CA ALA A 49 5.62 -26.63 -23.31
C ALA A 49 5.03 -25.31 -23.86
N LEU A 50 5.55 -24.15 -23.44
CA LEU A 50 5.14 -22.83 -23.93
C LEU A 50 6.05 -22.30 -25.06
N GLY A 51 6.87 -23.15 -25.68
CA GLY A 51 7.62 -22.82 -26.89
C GLY A 51 8.92 -22.05 -26.67
N GLY A 52 9.54 -22.23 -25.49
CA GLY A 52 10.84 -21.66 -25.14
C GLY A 52 10.81 -20.22 -24.61
N ILE A 53 9.68 -19.75 -24.09
CA ILE A 53 9.62 -18.43 -23.42
C ILE A 53 10.40 -18.43 -22.10
N PRO A 54 11.19 -17.39 -21.77
CA PRO A 54 12.07 -17.39 -20.60
C PRO A 54 11.31 -17.35 -19.27
N GLN A 55 11.86 -18.03 -18.26
CA GLN A 55 11.46 -17.89 -16.85
C GLN A 55 12.22 -16.73 -16.20
N LEU A 56 11.48 -15.77 -15.65
CA LEU A 56 12.00 -14.60 -14.94
C LEU A 56 11.79 -14.80 -13.43
N SER A 57 12.72 -15.53 -12.80
CA SER A 57 12.75 -15.73 -11.35
C SER A 57 13.34 -14.50 -10.65
N THR A 58 12.50 -13.67 -10.03
CA THR A 58 12.99 -12.47 -9.31
C THR A 58 13.95 -12.83 -8.17
N GLY A 59 13.73 -13.97 -7.52
CA GLY A 59 14.61 -14.45 -6.45
C GLY A 59 16.03 -14.77 -6.95
N ASP A 60 16.16 -15.32 -8.15
CA ASP A 60 17.47 -15.67 -8.70
C ASP A 60 18.13 -14.47 -9.41
N MET A 61 17.35 -13.59 -10.04
CA MET A 61 17.82 -12.30 -10.55
C MET A 61 18.38 -11.42 -9.42
N LEU A 62 17.70 -11.34 -8.28
CA LEU A 62 18.20 -10.62 -7.10
C LEU A 62 19.42 -11.32 -6.47
N ARG A 63 19.46 -12.65 -6.40
CA ARG A 63 20.69 -13.38 -5.96
C ARG A 63 21.88 -13.11 -6.87
N ALA A 64 21.68 -13.01 -8.19
CA ALA A 64 22.73 -12.64 -9.13
C ALA A 64 23.17 -11.18 -8.92
N ALA A 65 22.23 -10.25 -8.72
CA ALA A 65 22.52 -8.85 -8.43
C ALA A 65 23.35 -8.67 -7.14
N VAL A 66 23.04 -9.43 -6.08
CA VAL A 66 23.82 -9.52 -4.83
C VAL A 66 25.22 -10.08 -5.10
N ALA A 67 25.32 -11.24 -5.76
CA ALA A 67 26.60 -11.91 -6.04
C ALA A 67 27.55 -11.08 -6.94
N ALA A 68 26.99 -10.21 -7.79
CA ALA A 68 27.73 -9.28 -8.63
C ALA A 68 28.05 -7.93 -7.95
N GLY A 69 27.68 -7.73 -6.67
CA GLY A 69 27.97 -6.50 -5.92
C GLY A 69 27.27 -5.24 -6.44
N THR A 70 26.23 -5.40 -7.27
CA THR A 70 25.48 -4.29 -7.88
C THR A 70 24.73 -3.46 -6.83
N GLU A 71 24.36 -2.23 -7.14
CA GLU A 71 23.66 -1.36 -6.20
C GLU A 71 22.30 -1.93 -5.76
N LEU A 72 21.53 -2.47 -6.70
CA LEU A 72 20.32 -3.27 -6.43
C LEU A 72 20.62 -4.48 -5.52
N GLY A 73 21.76 -5.14 -5.75
CA GLY A 73 22.24 -6.25 -4.92
C GLY A 73 22.46 -5.84 -3.46
N LYS A 74 23.19 -4.75 -3.22
CA LYS A 74 23.44 -4.21 -1.86
C LYS A 74 22.13 -3.89 -1.14
N GLN A 75 21.19 -3.25 -1.84
CA GLN A 75 19.87 -2.89 -1.32
C GLN A 75 19.00 -4.13 -1.02
N ALA A 76 19.15 -5.20 -1.80
CA ALA A 76 18.41 -6.45 -1.61
C ALA A 76 19.00 -7.38 -0.54
N GLU A 77 20.32 -7.41 -0.36
CA GLU A 77 21.01 -8.48 0.40
C GLU A 77 20.48 -8.65 1.83
N GLY A 78 20.34 -7.54 2.58
CA GLY A 78 19.86 -7.58 3.96
C GLY A 78 18.43 -8.11 4.09
N VAL A 79 17.55 -7.65 3.19
CA VAL A 79 16.12 -8.05 3.15
C VAL A 79 15.95 -9.51 2.71
N MET A 80 16.80 -9.99 1.79
CA MET A 80 16.77 -11.38 1.36
C MET A 80 17.24 -12.35 2.46
N LYS A 81 18.20 -11.94 3.31
CA LYS A 81 18.67 -12.75 4.44
C LYS A 81 17.60 -12.94 5.52
N SER A 82 16.75 -11.94 5.77
CA SER A 82 15.64 -12.04 6.73
C SER A 82 14.37 -12.68 6.17
N GLY A 83 14.38 -13.11 4.90
CA GLY A 83 13.20 -13.69 4.22
C GLY A 83 12.14 -12.66 3.79
N GLY A 84 12.42 -11.36 3.96
CA GLY A 84 11.51 -10.27 3.62
C GLY A 84 11.34 -9.99 2.12
N LEU A 85 10.53 -8.99 1.80
CA LEU A 85 10.31 -8.54 0.42
C LEU A 85 11.12 -7.27 0.12
N VAL A 86 11.93 -7.33 -0.94
CA VAL A 86 12.58 -6.14 -1.54
C VAL A 86 11.48 -5.25 -2.11
N SER A 87 11.65 -3.92 -2.00
CA SER A 87 10.59 -2.94 -2.28
C SER A 87 10.02 -3.04 -3.70
N ASP A 88 8.71 -2.84 -3.80
CA ASP A 88 7.91 -3.07 -5.00
C ASP A 88 8.46 -2.33 -6.23
N GLU A 89 8.95 -1.10 -6.06
CA GLU A 89 9.52 -0.31 -7.16
C GLU A 89 10.86 -0.86 -7.67
N LEU A 90 11.71 -1.43 -6.81
CA LEU A 90 12.96 -2.07 -7.24
C LEU A 90 12.67 -3.36 -8.01
N VAL A 91 11.73 -4.19 -7.54
CA VAL A 91 11.39 -5.46 -8.19
C VAL A 91 10.63 -5.25 -9.50
N VAL A 92 9.73 -4.27 -9.56
CA VAL A 92 9.05 -3.86 -10.80
C VAL A 92 10.05 -3.33 -11.82
N ASN A 93 11.00 -2.46 -11.43
CA ASN A 93 12.01 -1.97 -12.37
C ASN A 93 12.96 -3.09 -12.86
N LEU A 94 13.33 -4.03 -11.99
CA LEU A 94 14.12 -5.21 -12.36
C LEU A 94 13.43 -6.06 -13.47
N ILE A 95 12.13 -6.32 -13.33
CA ILE A 95 11.34 -7.02 -14.36
C ILE A 95 11.20 -6.15 -15.62
N LYS A 96 10.87 -4.86 -15.48
CA LYS A 96 10.67 -3.89 -16.56
C LYS A 96 11.86 -3.78 -17.52
N GLU A 97 13.08 -3.87 -17.00
CA GLU A 97 14.28 -3.88 -17.84
C GLU A 97 14.49 -5.26 -18.49
N ARG A 98 14.33 -6.36 -17.73
CA ARG A 98 14.52 -7.73 -18.24
C ARG A 98 13.57 -8.13 -19.38
N ILE A 99 12.32 -7.66 -19.36
CA ILE A 99 11.33 -7.98 -20.41
C ILE A 99 11.59 -7.29 -21.77
N LYS A 100 12.60 -6.41 -21.86
CA LYS A 100 13.03 -5.77 -23.12
C LYS A 100 13.97 -6.64 -23.94
N GLU A 101 14.50 -7.71 -23.36
CA GLU A 101 15.42 -8.62 -24.04
C GLU A 101 14.70 -9.42 -25.13
N LYS A 102 15.46 -9.86 -26.14
CA LYS A 102 14.91 -10.46 -27.38
C LYS A 102 14.21 -11.80 -27.16
N ASP A 103 14.52 -12.51 -26.09
CA ASP A 103 13.90 -13.79 -25.72
C ASP A 103 12.46 -13.59 -25.18
N CYS A 104 12.23 -12.52 -24.42
CA CYS A 104 10.91 -12.11 -23.93
C CYS A 104 9.93 -11.67 -25.04
N ALA A 105 10.37 -11.54 -26.30
CA ALA A 105 9.55 -11.05 -27.39
C ALA A 105 8.29 -11.91 -27.68
N LYS A 106 8.33 -13.21 -27.37
CA LYS A 106 7.19 -14.14 -27.51
C LYS A 106 6.34 -14.27 -26.23
N GLY A 107 6.71 -13.59 -25.15
CA GLY A 107 6.18 -13.81 -23.80
C GLY A 107 7.25 -14.29 -22.82
N PHE A 108 6.85 -14.55 -21.58
CA PHE A 108 7.72 -14.89 -20.45
C PHE A 108 6.90 -15.43 -19.27
N ILE A 109 7.55 -16.20 -18.41
CA ILE A 109 6.96 -16.76 -17.17
C ILE A 109 7.54 -15.99 -15.98
N LEU A 110 6.70 -15.28 -15.23
CA LEU A 110 7.09 -14.60 -14.00
C LEU A 110 7.06 -15.61 -12.84
N ASP A 111 8.19 -15.85 -12.17
CA ASP A 111 8.29 -16.72 -10.98
C ASP A 111 8.67 -15.89 -9.75
N GLY A 112 7.84 -16.01 -8.71
CA GLY A 112 8.00 -15.24 -7.48
C GLY A 112 7.76 -13.74 -7.67
N PHE A 113 6.98 -13.35 -8.67
CA PHE A 113 6.48 -11.98 -8.89
C PHE A 113 5.17 -12.03 -9.69
N PRO A 114 4.18 -11.17 -9.40
CA PRO A 114 4.11 -10.23 -8.27
C PRO A 114 3.95 -10.94 -6.91
N ARG A 115 4.30 -10.26 -5.82
CA ARG A 115 4.16 -10.75 -4.42
C ARG A 115 3.29 -9.87 -3.53
N THR A 116 2.96 -8.66 -3.97
CA THR A 116 1.97 -7.79 -3.33
C THR A 116 0.88 -7.44 -4.34
N VAL A 117 -0.29 -6.99 -3.85
CA VAL A 117 -1.34 -6.44 -4.72
C VAL A 117 -0.86 -5.18 -5.45
N GLU A 118 0.07 -4.40 -4.88
CA GLU A 118 0.61 -3.21 -5.55
C GLU A 118 1.57 -3.57 -6.69
N GLN A 119 2.50 -4.51 -6.49
CA GLN A 119 3.30 -5.10 -7.58
C GLN A 119 2.42 -5.63 -8.73
N THR A 120 1.23 -6.14 -8.40
CA THR A 120 0.26 -6.64 -9.38
C THR A 120 -0.33 -5.51 -10.23
N LYS A 121 -0.80 -4.41 -9.61
CA LYS A 121 -1.24 -3.21 -10.32
C LYS A 121 -0.12 -2.62 -11.19
N MET A 122 1.09 -2.55 -10.64
CA MET A 122 2.28 -2.02 -11.34
C MET A 122 2.68 -2.88 -12.54
N LEU A 123 2.57 -4.20 -12.44
CA LEU A 123 2.75 -5.15 -13.55
C LEU A 123 1.69 -4.91 -14.65
N ASP A 124 0.41 -4.93 -14.31
CA ASP A 124 -0.67 -4.75 -15.30
C ASP A 124 -0.57 -3.38 -16.00
N ALA A 125 -0.27 -2.31 -15.25
CA ALA A 125 -0.05 -0.96 -15.79
C ALA A 125 1.23 -0.82 -16.63
N MET A 126 2.21 -1.70 -16.46
CA MET A 126 3.39 -1.80 -17.31
C MET A 126 3.07 -2.56 -18.60
N LEU A 127 2.41 -3.72 -18.51
CA LEU A 127 2.05 -4.53 -19.68
C LEU A 127 1.07 -3.80 -20.61
N ALA A 128 0.06 -3.14 -20.05
CA ALA A 128 -0.94 -2.40 -20.83
C ALA A 128 -0.31 -1.31 -21.73
N LYS A 129 0.81 -0.69 -21.31
CA LYS A 129 1.56 0.29 -22.12
C LYS A 129 2.23 -0.31 -23.36
N ALA A 130 2.46 -1.61 -23.38
CA ALA A 130 2.99 -2.37 -24.51
C ALA A 130 1.89 -3.06 -25.36
N GLY A 131 0.62 -2.93 -24.99
CA GLY A 131 -0.48 -3.74 -25.56
C GLY A 131 -0.47 -5.20 -25.07
N ASP A 132 0.33 -5.50 -24.05
CA ASP A 132 0.44 -6.79 -23.39
C ASP A 132 -0.54 -6.88 -22.21
N LYS A 133 -0.78 -8.09 -21.71
CA LYS A 133 -1.48 -8.38 -20.44
C LYS A 133 -1.04 -9.74 -19.91
N VAL A 134 -1.26 -10.03 -18.63
CA VAL A 134 -1.12 -11.41 -18.13
C VAL A 134 -2.19 -12.28 -18.81
N ASN A 135 -1.76 -13.35 -19.49
CA ASN A 135 -2.65 -14.30 -20.16
C ASN A 135 -3.13 -15.39 -19.20
N PHE A 136 -2.29 -15.75 -18.21
CA PHE A 136 -2.50 -16.92 -17.37
C PHE A 136 -1.83 -16.87 -15.99
N VAL A 137 -2.45 -17.47 -14.98
CA VAL A 137 -1.91 -17.63 -13.63
C VAL A 137 -2.05 -19.08 -13.17
N LEU A 138 -0.93 -19.77 -12.96
CA LEU A 138 -0.89 -21.14 -12.46
C LEU A 138 -0.54 -21.13 -10.97
N ALA A 139 -1.50 -21.44 -10.10
CA ALA A 139 -1.30 -21.51 -8.66
C ALA A 139 -1.01 -22.95 -8.21
N LEU A 140 0.20 -23.21 -7.72
CA LEU A 140 0.58 -24.48 -7.10
C LEU A 140 0.21 -24.43 -5.61
N GLU A 141 -0.77 -25.24 -5.20
CA GLU A 141 -1.29 -25.28 -3.83
C GLU A 141 -0.66 -26.45 -3.06
N VAL A 142 -0.10 -26.16 -1.87
CA VAL A 142 0.56 -27.13 -0.99
C VAL A 142 0.33 -26.72 0.46
N PRO A 143 -0.03 -27.63 1.38
CA PRO A 143 -0.17 -27.31 2.80
C PRO A 143 1.18 -26.94 3.45
N ASP A 144 1.20 -25.88 4.25
CA ASP A 144 2.40 -25.39 4.95
C ASP A 144 3.17 -26.47 5.71
N ALA A 145 2.46 -27.41 6.35
CA ALA A 145 3.03 -28.50 7.13
C ALA A 145 3.99 -29.44 6.35
N VAL A 146 3.95 -29.45 5.01
CA VAL A 146 4.91 -30.21 4.18
C VAL A 146 5.97 -29.33 3.51
N LEU A 147 5.92 -28.00 3.70
CA LEU A 147 6.84 -27.07 3.05
C LEU A 147 8.20 -26.98 3.77
N THR A 148 8.25 -27.17 5.10
CA THR A 148 9.52 -27.18 5.87
C THR A 148 10.47 -28.26 5.37
N GLU A 149 10.02 -29.52 5.27
CA GLU A 149 10.87 -30.60 4.74
C GLU A 149 11.32 -30.28 3.31
N ARG A 150 10.38 -29.85 2.44
CA ARG A 150 10.62 -29.48 1.03
C ARG A 150 11.59 -28.31 0.82
N ILE A 151 11.81 -27.48 1.84
CA ILE A 151 12.74 -26.34 1.81
C ILE A 151 14.10 -26.75 2.34
N CYS A 152 14.17 -27.29 3.56
CA CYS A 152 15.44 -27.64 4.20
C CYS A 152 16.19 -28.76 3.45
N GLY A 153 15.46 -29.67 2.78
CA GLY A 153 16.05 -30.70 1.91
C GLY A 153 16.36 -30.26 0.48
N ARG A 154 16.17 -28.99 0.11
CA ARG A 154 16.35 -28.47 -1.26
C ARG A 154 17.81 -28.21 -1.61
N TRP A 155 18.15 -28.53 -2.86
CA TRP A 155 19.39 -28.17 -3.54
C TRP A 155 19.08 -27.58 -4.92
N VAL A 156 19.88 -26.63 -5.39
CA VAL A 156 19.60 -25.85 -6.61
C VAL A 156 20.84 -25.74 -7.48
N HIS A 157 20.68 -25.96 -8.79
CA HIS A 157 21.73 -25.69 -9.77
C HIS A 157 21.80 -24.18 -10.05
N LYS A 158 22.96 -23.57 -9.83
CA LYS A 158 23.12 -22.10 -9.83
C LYS A 158 22.77 -21.46 -11.17
N GLU A 159 23.14 -22.09 -12.29
CA GLU A 159 23.04 -21.48 -13.63
C GLU A 159 21.66 -21.66 -14.28
N SER A 160 20.97 -22.78 -14.01
CA SER A 160 19.65 -23.09 -14.60
C SER A 160 18.45 -22.93 -13.66
N GLY A 161 18.68 -22.74 -12.36
CA GLY A 161 17.62 -22.70 -11.35
C GLY A 161 16.95 -24.05 -11.05
N ARG A 162 17.36 -25.14 -11.73
CA ARG A 162 16.82 -26.50 -11.49
C ARG A 162 16.91 -26.87 -10.01
N SER A 163 15.77 -27.30 -9.46
CA SER A 163 15.61 -27.56 -8.03
C SER A 163 15.40 -29.05 -7.76
N TYR A 164 16.35 -29.61 -7.00
CA TYR A 164 16.42 -31.00 -6.53
C TYR A 164 16.10 -31.10 -5.04
N HIS A 165 15.87 -32.32 -4.54
CA HIS A 165 15.63 -32.57 -3.12
C HIS A 165 16.15 -33.94 -2.69
N ILE A 166 16.83 -34.03 -1.54
CA ILE A 166 17.46 -35.24 -0.97
C ILE A 166 16.54 -36.47 -0.71
N LYS A 167 15.27 -36.41 -1.11
CA LYS A 167 14.20 -37.39 -0.81
C LYS A 167 13.15 -37.43 -1.92
N PHE A 168 12.55 -36.27 -2.22
CA PHE A 168 11.42 -36.19 -3.17
C PHE A 168 11.84 -36.08 -4.66
N ALA A 169 13.07 -35.62 -4.93
CA ALA A 169 13.61 -35.45 -6.28
C ALA A 169 15.15 -35.46 -6.22
N PRO A 170 15.79 -36.57 -5.79
CA PRO A 170 17.24 -36.63 -5.66
C PRO A 170 17.92 -36.63 -7.03
N PRO A 171 19.08 -35.98 -7.20
CA PRO A 171 19.88 -36.12 -8.41
C PRO A 171 20.44 -37.55 -8.50
N LYS A 172 20.71 -38.03 -9.73
CA LYS A 172 21.27 -39.37 -9.98
C LYS A 172 22.59 -39.59 -9.26
N SER A 173 23.37 -38.52 -9.07
CA SER A 173 24.67 -38.53 -8.38
C SER A 173 24.59 -38.88 -6.90
N LEU A 174 23.45 -38.66 -6.23
CA LEU A 174 23.32 -38.90 -4.78
C LEU A 174 23.30 -40.40 -4.47
N GLY A 175 22.55 -41.19 -5.25
CA GLY A 175 22.47 -42.65 -5.11
C GLY A 175 22.09 -43.11 -3.69
N LYS A 176 23.08 -43.64 -2.95
CA LYS A 176 22.97 -44.05 -1.53
C LYS A 176 23.92 -43.26 -0.60
N GLN A 177 24.52 -42.18 -1.09
CA GLN A 177 25.55 -41.41 -0.38
C GLN A 177 24.90 -40.29 0.46
N ALA A 178 25.66 -39.70 1.38
CA ALA A 178 25.23 -38.50 2.08
C ALA A 178 25.28 -37.27 1.14
N PRO A 179 24.36 -36.30 1.26
CA PRO A 179 24.35 -35.11 0.42
C PRO A 179 25.54 -34.18 0.74
N SER A 180 26.32 -33.84 -0.28
CA SER A 180 27.46 -32.92 -0.23
C SER A 180 27.64 -32.22 -1.58
N VAL A 181 28.53 -31.24 -1.67
CA VAL A 181 28.88 -30.58 -2.95
C VAL A 181 29.55 -31.50 -3.99
N THR A 182 29.94 -32.73 -3.61
CA THR A 182 30.48 -33.74 -4.54
C THR A 182 29.49 -34.85 -4.89
N THR A 183 28.41 -35.02 -4.12
CA THR A 183 27.36 -36.03 -4.36
C THR A 183 26.05 -35.42 -4.87
N MET A 184 25.85 -34.12 -4.69
CA MET A 184 24.72 -33.35 -5.21
C MET A 184 25.17 -32.58 -6.45
N LEU A 185 25.07 -33.22 -7.62
CA LEU A 185 25.42 -32.65 -8.92
C LEU A 185 24.15 -32.50 -9.78
N ASP A 186 24.16 -31.57 -10.73
CA ASP A 186 23.06 -31.38 -11.68
C ASP A 186 23.00 -32.50 -12.72
N ASP A 187 21.79 -33.04 -12.94
CA ASP A 187 21.55 -34.21 -13.79
C ASP A 187 21.77 -33.98 -15.30
N GLU A 188 21.96 -32.74 -15.73
CA GLU A 188 22.26 -32.35 -17.11
C GLU A 188 23.70 -31.83 -17.30
N THR A 189 24.21 -30.97 -16.39
CA THR A 189 25.54 -30.35 -16.53
C THR A 189 26.65 -31.05 -15.76
N GLY A 190 26.32 -31.87 -14.75
CA GLY A 190 27.27 -32.43 -13.81
C GLY A 190 27.92 -31.42 -12.85
N GLN A 191 27.53 -30.13 -12.90
CA GLN A 191 28.05 -29.12 -11.98
C GLN A 191 27.53 -29.32 -10.54
N PRO A 192 28.28 -28.90 -9.50
CA PRO A 192 27.81 -28.91 -8.12
C PRO A 192 26.51 -28.12 -7.91
N LEU A 193 25.56 -28.73 -7.23
CA LEU A 193 24.38 -28.06 -6.69
C LEU A 193 24.75 -27.29 -5.41
N MET A 194 23.96 -26.27 -5.08
CA MET A 194 24.09 -25.52 -3.83
C MET A 194 22.78 -25.50 -3.05
N GLN A 195 22.88 -25.52 -1.72
CA GLN A 195 21.77 -25.06 -0.86
C GLN A 195 21.76 -23.53 -0.83
N ARG A 196 20.57 -22.92 -0.71
CA ARG A 196 20.44 -21.46 -0.56
C ARG A 196 20.53 -21.09 0.92
N LYS A 197 21.16 -19.95 1.24
CA LYS A 197 21.27 -19.44 2.62
C LYS A 197 19.91 -19.06 3.23
N ASP A 198 18.89 -18.80 2.40
CA ASP A 198 17.51 -18.52 2.81
C ASP A 198 16.63 -19.78 3.02
N ASP A 199 17.15 -20.99 2.82
CA ASP A 199 16.39 -22.24 2.90
C ASP A 199 16.52 -22.93 4.28
N THR A 200 16.17 -22.17 5.33
CA THR A 200 16.03 -22.65 6.72
C THR A 200 14.57 -22.60 7.18
N GLU A 201 14.26 -23.20 8.33
CA GLU A 201 12.90 -23.24 8.89
C GLU A 201 12.45 -21.85 9.40
N GLU A 202 13.35 -21.10 10.03
CA GLU A 202 13.09 -19.74 10.54
C GLU A 202 12.82 -18.78 9.38
N ALA A 203 13.65 -18.85 8.33
CA ALA A 203 13.46 -18.07 7.13
C ALA A 203 12.16 -18.49 6.40
N LEU A 204 11.81 -19.78 6.40
CA LEU A 204 10.56 -20.24 5.80
C LEU A 204 9.32 -19.68 6.51
N LYS A 205 9.31 -19.65 7.86
CA LYS A 205 8.17 -19.12 8.64
C LYS A 205 7.78 -17.71 8.18
N SER A 206 8.73 -16.79 8.16
CA SER A 206 8.52 -15.40 7.69
C SER A 206 8.09 -15.34 6.22
N ARG A 207 8.61 -16.23 5.36
CA ARG A 207 8.27 -16.31 3.93
C ARG A 207 6.85 -16.87 3.70
N LEU A 208 6.33 -17.73 4.57
CA LEU A 208 4.94 -18.22 4.53
C LEU A 208 3.97 -17.17 5.04
N GLU A 209 4.29 -16.52 6.16
CA GLU A 209 3.50 -15.41 6.71
C GLU A 209 3.33 -14.27 5.69
N ALA A 210 4.43 -13.84 5.05
CA ALA A 210 4.40 -12.86 3.97
C ALA A 210 3.63 -13.36 2.72
N TYR A 211 3.75 -14.66 2.38
CA TYR A 211 3.01 -15.24 1.26
C TYR A 211 1.50 -15.21 1.50
N HIS A 212 1.01 -15.64 2.68
CA HIS A 212 -0.42 -15.67 2.98
C HIS A 212 -1.02 -14.26 3.14
N SER A 213 -0.29 -13.35 3.79
CA SER A 213 -0.77 -11.97 4.03
C SER A 213 -0.72 -11.07 2.80
N GLN A 214 0.30 -11.19 1.94
CA GLN A 214 0.55 -10.22 0.85
C GLN A 214 0.41 -10.84 -0.56
N THR A 215 0.80 -12.11 -0.72
CA THR A 215 0.84 -12.76 -2.04
C THR A 215 -0.48 -13.48 -2.38
N VAL A 216 -1.11 -14.22 -1.47
CA VAL A 216 -2.41 -14.90 -1.69
C VAL A 216 -3.53 -13.96 -2.20
N PRO A 217 -3.68 -12.71 -1.71
CA PRO A 217 -4.66 -11.76 -2.23
C PRO A 217 -4.58 -11.47 -3.74
N ILE A 218 -3.44 -11.71 -4.39
CA ILE A 218 -3.25 -11.52 -5.85
C ILE A 218 -4.18 -12.46 -6.65
N LEU A 219 -4.53 -13.62 -6.11
CA LEU A 219 -5.48 -14.53 -6.77
C LEU A 219 -6.89 -13.92 -6.85
N ALA A 220 -7.27 -13.03 -5.94
CA ALA A 220 -8.56 -12.31 -6.01
C ALA A 220 -8.55 -11.20 -7.09
N HIS A 221 -7.38 -10.64 -7.43
CA HIS A 221 -7.23 -9.66 -8.51
C HIS A 221 -7.40 -10.30 -9.89
N TYR A 222 -6.75 -11.44 -10.15
CA TYR A 222 -6.84 -12.12 -11.45
C TYR A 222 -8.04 -13.09 -11.57
N GLY A 223 -8.67 -13.49 -10.46
CA GLY A 223 -9.82 -14.40 -10.45
C GLY A 223 -11.00 -13.97 -11.35
N PRO A 224 -11.48 -12.71 -11.27
CA PRO A 224 -12.57 -12.20 -12.13
C PRO A 224 -12.29 -12.24 -13.63
N ALA A 225 -11.02 -12.28 -14.05
CA ALA A 225 -10.64 -12.40 -15.46
C ALA A 225 -10.68 -13.86 -15.97
N GLY A 226 -10.92 -14.85 -15.09
CA GLY A 226 -10.98 -16.27 -15.45
C GLY A 226 -9.65 -16.92 -15.80
N ILE A 227 -8.52 -16.22 -15.60
CA ILE A 227 -7.17 -16.68 -16.00
C ILE A 227 -6.42 -17.45 -14.90
N VAL A 228 -7.01 -17.62 -13.72
CA VAL A 228 -6.41 -18.33 -12.58
C VAL A 228 -6.81 -19.81 -12.61
N THR A 229 -5.83 -20.70 -12.61
CA THR A 229 -6.05 -22.14 -12.37
C THR A 229 -5.20 -22.63 -11.21
N LYS A 230 -5.81 -23.40 -10.32
CA LYS A 230 -5.17 -24.04 -9.17
C LYS A 230 -4.79 -25.48 -9.49
N VAL A 231 -3.63 -25.92 -9.01
CA VAL A 231 -3.13 -27.30 -9.10
C VAL A 231 -2.65 -27.73 -7.73
N ASP A 232 -3.18 -28.85 -7.24
CA ASP A 232 -2.66 -29.54 -6.05
C ASP A 232 -1.24 -30.06 -6.34
N ALA A 233 -0.26 -29.43 -5.68
CA ALA A 233 1.15 -29.78 -5.74
C ALA A 233 1.62 -30.58 -4.50
N ASN A 234 0.69 -31.16 -3.75
CA ASN A 234 0.95 -32.13 -2.68
C ASN A 234 0.94 -33.59 -3.17
N LYS A 235 1.35 -33.81 -4.44
CA LYS A 235 1.40 -35.11 -5.11
C LYS A 235 2.80 -35.43 -5.65
N THR A 236 2.97 -36.58 -6.30
CA THR A 236 4.25 -36.92 -6.95
C THR A 236 4.56 -35.95 -8.11
N PRO A 237 5.84 -35.68 -8.43
CA PRO A 237 6.19 -34.77 -9.53
C PRO A 237 5.61 -35.15 -10.90
N ALA A 238 5.31 -36.44 -11.12
CA ALA A 238 4.66 -36.92 -12.34
C ALA A 238 3.16 -36.55 -12.39
N GLU A 239 2.43 -36.71 -11.29
CA GLU A 239 1.02 -36.30 -11.19
C GLU A 239 0.86 -34.79 -11.30
N VAL A 240 1.70 -34.03 -10.58
CA VAL A 240 1.70 -32.57 -10.62
C VAL A 240 2.03 -32.09 -12.03
N TRP A 241 3.02 -32.70 -12.71
CA TRP A 241 3.27 -32.39 -14.13
C TRP A 241 2.05 -32.69 -15.01
N SER A 242 1.42 -33.86 -14.89
CA SER A 242 0.22 -34.18 -15.69
C SER A 242 -0.98 -33.26 -15.42
N ALA A 243 -1.06 -32.64 -14.25
CA ALA A 243 -2.04 -31.59 -13.97
C ALA A 243 -1.67 -30.26 -14.65
N ILE A 244 -0.40 -29.84 -14.58
CA ILE A 244 0.12 -28.63 -15.23
C ILE A 244 0.03 -28.73 -16.76
N GLU A 245 0.39 -29.87 -17.33
CA GLU A 245 0.38 -30.16 -18.77
C GLU A 245 -1.01 -29.97 -19.40
N LYS A 246 -2.06 -30.48 -18.73
CA LYS A 246 -3.48 -30.30 -19.09
C LYS A 246 -3.97 -28.85 -19.02
N VAL A 247 -3.19 -27.97 -18.40
CA VAL A 247 -3.48 -26.55 -18.22
C VAL A 247 -2.71 -25.72 -19.24
N VAL A 248 -1.38 -25.89 -19.35
CA VAL A 248 -0.57 -25.17 -20.35
C VAL A 248 -0.94 -25.56 -21.79
N GLY A 249 -1.29 -26.84 -22.02
CA GLY A 249 -1.79 -27.34 -23.31
C GLY A 249 -3.18 -26.82 -23.72
N LYS A 250 -3.83 -25.99 -22.90
CA LYS A 250 -5.09 -25.28 -23.21
C LYS A 250 -4.90 -23.78 -23.44
N ALA A 251 -3.68 -23.25 -23.38
CA ALA A 251 -3.42 -21.84 -23.62
C ALA A 251 -3.85 -21.44 -25.06
N PRO A 252 -4.55 -20.30 -25.26
CA PRO A 252 -5.15 -19.96 -26.54
C PRO A 252 -4.09 -19.49 -27.58
N GLY A 253 -3.61 -20.42 -28.41
CA GLY A 253 -2.51 -20.15 -29.36
C GLY A 253 -2.67 -20.65 -30.80
N THR A 254 -3.76 -21.34 -31.18
CA THR A 254 -3.84 -22.09 -32.45
C THR A 254 -5.20 -22.02 -33.17
N ALA A 255 -5.68 -20.81 -33.49
CA ALA A 255 -6.83 -20.61 -34.38
C ALA A 255 -6.62 -19.44 -35.35
N ALA A 256 -6.51 -19.74 -36.65
CA ALA A 256 -6.34 -18.72 -37.70
C ALA A 256 -7.71 -18.13 -38.11
N ALA A 257 -7.78 -16.79 -38.24
CA ALA A 257 -8.98 -16.07 -38.65
C ALA A 257 -8.70 -15.11 -39.82
N LYS A 258 -9.68 -15.01 -40.73
CA LYS A 258 -9.59 -14.41 -42.07
C LYS A 258 -9.74 -12.86 -42.05
N PRO A 259 -9.12 -12.10 -42.98
CA PRO A 259 -9.09 -10.63 -42.90
C PRO A 259 -10.30 -9.91 -43.52
N ALA A 260 -10.72 -8.83 -42.86
CA ALA A 260 -11.58 -7.73 -43.33
C ALA A 260 -11.55 -6.61 -42.25
N ALA A 261 -11.77 -5.32 -42.49
CA ALA A 261 -11.65 -4.46 -43.68
C ALA A 261 -11.48 -2.99 -43.17
N ALA A 262 -11.39 -1.99 -44.04
CA ALA A 262 -11.09 -0.59 -43.65
C ALA A 262 -12.20 0.38 -44.11
N ALA A 263 -12.44 1.57 -43.53
CA ALA A 263 -11.73 2.28 -42.45
C ALA A 263 -12.77 3.02 -41.51
N LYS A 264 -12.74 4.28 -41.05
CA LYS A 264 -11.86 5.46 -41.31
C LYS A 264 -11.44 6.26 -40.05
N PRO A 265 -11.99 7.44 -39.62
CA PRO A 265 -11.21 8.34 -38.75
C PRO A 265 -11.64 8.40 -37.26
N ALA A 266 -10.77 9.04 -36.45
CA ALA A 266 -10.96 9.27 -35.02
C ALA A 266 -12.01 10.34 -34.67
N ALA A 267 -12.45 10.35 -33.41
CA ALA A 267 -13.32 11.37 -32.83
C ALA A 267 -12.77 11.87 -31.48
N ALA A 268 -12.70 13.21 -31.34
CA ALA A 268 -12.57 14.04 -30.13
C ALA A 268 -11.70 13.57 -28.95
N ALA A 269 -10.75 14.42 -28.54
CA ALA A 269 -10.21 14.39 -27.18
C ALA A 269 -11.32 14.67 -26.15
N LYS A 270 -11.28 14.00 -25.00
CA LYS A 270 -12.12 14.38 -23.85
C LYS A 270 -11.75 15.80 -23.37
N PRO A 271 -12.71 16.58 -22.85
CA PRO A 271 -12.39 17.84 -22.20
C PRO A 271 -11.47 17.61 -21.01
N ALA A 272 -10.61 18.60 -20.72
CA ALA A 272 -9.82 18.60 -19.49
C ALA A 272 -10.74 18.57 -18.26
N ALA A 273 -10.32 17.86 -17.21
CA ALA A 273 -11.03 17.89 -15.94
C ALA A 273 -11.04 19.34 -15.40
N ALA A 274 -12.17 19.77 -14.83
CA ALA A 274 -12.28 21.10 -14.24
C ALA A 274 -11.28 21.28 -13.09
N LYS A 275 -10.56 22.41 -13.07
CA LYS A 275 -9.71 22.76 -11.94
C LYS A 275 -10.58 22.98 -10.71
N VAL A 276 -10.26 22.30 -9.62
CA VAL A 276 -10.92 22.43 -8.33
C VAL A 276 -9.85 22.43 -7.24
N ASN A 277 -9.98 23.32 -6.26
CA ASN A 277 -9.30 23.15 -4.99
C ASN A 277 -9.86 21.88 -4.32
N GLU A 278 -9.01 21.16 -3.58
CA GLU A 278 -9.39 20.03 -2.73
C GLU A 278 -8.68 20.22 -1.38
N ALA A 279 -9.39 20.10 -0.25
CA ALA A 279 -8.78 20.19 1.09
C ALA A 279 -9.38 19.16 2.06
N PHE A 280 -8.60 18.74 3.06
CA PHE A 280 -9.04 17.80 4.09
C PHE A 280 -9.45 18.58 5.36
N VAL A 281 -10.75 18.88 5.47
CA VAL A 281 -11.32 19.49 6.68
C VAL A 281 -11.67 18.39 7.67
N PHE A 282 -11.44 18.59 8.96
CA PHE A 282 -12.06 17.74 9.99
C PHE A 282 -12.61 18.53 11.17
N ILE A 283 -13.66 17.97 11.80
CA ILE A 283 -14.17 18.38 13.10
C ILE A 283 -13.26 17.78 14.17
N LYS A 284 -12.70 18.63 15.03
CA LYS A 284 -11.87 18.18 16.16
C LYS A 284 -12.73 17.41 17.17
N PRO A 285 -12.21 16.33 17.79
CA PRO A 285 -13.00 15.46 18.67
C PRO A 285 -13.77 16.16 19.81
N HIS A 286 -13.24 17.25 20.39
CA HIS A 286 -13.94 18.06 21.41
C HIS A 286 -15.25 18.70 20.92
N ALA A 287 -15.43 18.78 19.60
CA ALA A 287 -16.59 19.36 18.93
C ALA A 287 -17.32 18.34 18.04
N ASN A 288 -16.92 17.07 18.00
CA ASN A 288 -17.51 16.11 17.07
C ASN A 288 -18.81 15.48 17.61
N ASN A 289 -19.82 16.33 17.82
CA ASN A 289 -21.20 15.94 18.10
C ASN A 289 -22.09 16.12 16.85
N LYS A 290 -23.32 15.56 16.87
CA LYS A 290 -24.21 15.62 15.71
C LYS A 290 -24.56 17.05 15.28
N ALA A 291 -24.75 17.98 16.21
CA ALA A 291 -25.10 19.36 15.89
C ALA A 291 -23.97 20.07 15.11
N VAL A 292 -22.71 19.83 15.47
CA VAL A 292 -21.56 20.36 14.71
C VAL A 292 -21.37 19.62 13.38
N GLN A 293 -21.63 18.31 13.30
CA GLN A 293 -21.65 17.59 12.01
C GLN A 293 -22.72 18.16 11.07
N ASP A 294 -23.93 18.40 11.56
CA ASP A 294 -25.04 19.01 10.81
C ASP A 294 -24.70 20.46 10.41
N LEU A 295 -24.11 21.24 11.31
CA LEU A 295 -23.67 22.62 11.04
C LEU A 295 -22.61 22.68 9.94
N VAL A 296 -21.57 21.84 9.99
CA VAL A 296 -20.51 21.85 8.97
C VAL A 296 -21.05 21.34 7.62
N ARG A 297 -21.98 20.36 7.63
CA ARG A 297 -22.73 19.95 6.42
C ARG A 297 -23.57 21.10 5.86
N SER A 298 -24.28 21.87 6.71
CA SER A 298 -25.04 23.05 6.28
C SER A 298 -24.11 24.10 5.68
N LYS A 299 -23.04 24.48 6.37
CA LYS A 299 -22.10 25.51 5.92
C LYS A 299 -21.37 25.13 4.63
N PHE A 300 -21.16 23.84 4.38
CA PHE A 300 -20.65 23.35 3.10
C PHE A 300 -21.73 23.24 2.01
N GLY A 301 -22.99 22.93 2.34
CA GLY A 301 -24.12 23.08 1.41
C GLY A 301 -24.34 24.54 0.98
N GLU A 302 -24.35 25.47 1.93
CA GLU A 302 -24.45 26.94 1.75
C GLU A 302 -23.32 27.53 0.88
N LYS A 303 -22.23 26.78 0.67
CA LYS A 303 -21.04 27.17 -0.11
C LYS A 303 -20.74 26.24 -1.31
N GLY A 304 -21.53 25.19 -1.55
CA GLY A 304 -21.43 24.30 -2.71
C GLY A 304 -20.32 23.23 -2.66
N ILE A 305 -20.18 22.49 -1.54
CA ILE A 305 -19.01 21.65 -1.20
C ILE A 305 -19.37 20.15 -0.94
N GLU A 306 -18.42 19.19 -1.14
CA GLU A 306 -18.61 17.71 -1.24
C GLU A 306 -17.80 16.84 -0.18
N ILE A 307 -18.02 15.49 -0.03
CA ILE A 307 -17.69 14.69 1.23
C ILE A 307 -17.33 13.15 1.04
N ALA A 308 -16.55 12.48 1.96
CA ALA A 308 -16.16 11.02 1.98
C ALA A 308 -15.86 10.35 3.39
N THR A 309 -15.47 9.04 3.48
CA THR A 309 -15.19 8.14 4.70
C THR A 309 -14.36 6.85 4.35
N LEU A 310 -13.71 5.93 5.16
CA LEU A 310 -13.19 5.71 6.57
C LEU A 310 -12.39 4.33 6.69
N SER A 311 -11.68 3.97 7.81
CA SER A 311 -11.02 2.62 8.09
C SER A 311 -10.75 2.25 9.61
N LYS A 312 -9.96 1.21 10.01
CA LYS A 312 -9.98 0.49 11.35
C LYS A 312 -8.66 0.34 12.21
N PRO A 313 -8.67 -0.32 13.42
CA PRO A 313 -7.55 -0.34 14.40
C PRO A 313 -6.43 -1.40 14.29
N ALA A 314 -6.65 -2.58 13.69
CA ALA A 314 -5.56 -3.55 13.48
C ALA A 314 -4.51 -3.01 12.47
N ASP A 315 -4.91 -1.95 11.76
CA ASP A 315 -4.18 -1.21 10.75
C ASP A 315 -3.27 -0.11 11.37
N LEU A 316 -3.07 -0.11 12.70
CA LEU A 316 -2.28 0.89 13.45
C LEU A 316 -0.82 0.46 13.65
N ASN A 317 0.12 1.37 13.34
CA ASN A 317 1.56 1.15 13.45
C ASN A 317 2.12 1.69 14.79
N VAL A 318 2.68 0.81 15.63
CA VAL A 318 3.20 1.13 16.98
C VAL A 318 4.69 0.77 17.10
N PRO A 319 5.59 1.73 17.45
CA PRO A 319 7.03 1.45 17.54
C PRO A 319 7.42 0.64 18.80
N ALA A 320 7.56 -0.68 18.66
CA ALA A 320 7.77 -1.62 19.77
C ALA A 320 8.99 -1.31 20.67
N ALA A 321 10.18 -1.06 20.11
CA ALA A 321 11.40 -0.87 20.91
C ALA A 321 11.26 0.29 21.93
N LYS A 322 10.68 1.42 21.52
CA LYS A 322 10.47 2.58 22.40
C LYS A 322 9.35 2.37 23.43
N PHE A 323 8.48 1.38 23.21
CA PHE A 323 7.51 0.92 24.21
C PHE A 323 8.21 0.06 25.27
N ALA A 324 9.04 -0.89 24.84
CA ALA A 324 9.87 -1.71 25.74
C ALA A 324 10.86 -0.88 26.58
N ASP A 325 11.60 0.05 25.97
CA ASP A 325 12.54 0.96 26.65
C ASP A 325 11.90 1.79 27.79
N PHE A 326 10.58 2.03 27.71
CA PHE A 326 9.86 2.93 28.61
C PHE A 326 8.94 2.19 29.60
N PHE A 327 8.38 1.04 29.23
CA PHE A 327 7.47 0.26 30.09
C PHE A 327 8.04 -1.08 30.57
N GLY A 328 9.13 -1.57 29.99
CA GLY A 328 9.76 -2.85 30.36
C GLY A 328 9.08 -4.11 29.79
N GLU A 329 8.14 -3.96 28.87
CA GLU A 329 7.39 -5.08 28.25
C GLU A 329 7.32 -4.95 26.71
N GLU A 330 7.31 -6.09 26.01
CA GLU A 330 7.25 -6.15 24.55
C GLU A 330 5.83 -6.01 23.97
N TRP A 331 5.67 -5.13 22.98
CA TRP A 331 4.38 -4.79 22.37
C TRP A 331 3.68 -5.99 21.69
N THR A 332 4.45 -6.95 21.17
CA THR A 332 3.91 -8.18 20.55
C THR A 332 3.21 -9.08 21.56
N THR A 333 3.68 -9.14 22.80
CA THR A 333 3.03 -9.87 23.90
C THR A 333 1.67 -9.23 24.24
N VAL A 334 1.62 -7.90 24.31
CA VAL A 334 0.39 -7.13 24.59
C VAL A 334 -0.69 -7.36 23.51
N LEU A 335 -0.29 -7.51 22.25
CA LEU A 335 -1.19 -7.86 21.14
C LEU A 335 -1.63 -9.34 21.18
N ALA A 336 -0.71 -10.27 21.43
CA ALA A 336 -0.98 -11.71 21.41
C ALA A 336 -1.92 -12.16 22.54
N GLU A 337 -1.95 -11.43 23.65
CA GLU A 337 -2.74 -11.75 24.86
C GLU A 337 -4.07 -10.97 24.94
N ASP A 338 -4.51 -10.30 23.87
CA ASP A 338 -5.70 -9.42 23.88
C ASP A 338 -5.65 -8.38 25.02
N ARG A 339 -4.50 -7.70 25.17
CA ARG A 339 -4.32 -6.59 26.13
C ARG A 339 -4.30 -5.20 25.45
N ALA A 340 -4.17 -5.16 24.11
CA ALA A 340 -4.07 -3.96 23.31
C ALA A 340 -5.45 -3.45 22.81
N PHE A 341 -6.26 -2.88 23.71
CA PHE A 341 -7.54 -2.29 23.34
C PHE A 341 -7.43 -0.85 22.82
N ASN A 342 -8.26 -0.50 21.86
CA ASN A 342 -8.63 0.90 21.61
C ASN A 342 -9.67 1.32 22.68
N ALA A 343 -9.79 2.60 23.04
CA ALA A 343 -10.64 3.03 24.17
C ALA A 343 -12.17 3.04 23.93
N LEU A 344 -12.68 2.50 22.81
CA LEU A 344 -14.05 1.95 22.79
C LEU A 344 -14.04 0.57 23.46
N ASP A 345 -13.23 -0.34 22.93
CA ASP A 345 -13.15 -1.72 23.41
C ASP A 345 -12.65 -1.78 24.88
N MET A 346 -11.74 -0.88 25.29
CA MET A 346 -11.27 -0.76 26.68
C MET A 346 -12.36 -0.24 27.62
N LYS A 347 -13.23 0.67 27.15
CA LYS A 347 -14.36 1.15 27.93
C LYS A 347 -15.35 0.01 28.17
N GLU A 348 -15.66 -0.78 27.14
CA GLU A 348 -16.50 -1.98 27.31
C GLU A 348 -15.84 -3.02 28.22
N LYS A 349 -14.51 -3.21 28.13
CA LYS A 349 -13.72 -4.05 29.05
C LYS A 349 -13.80 -3.58 30.52
N LEU A 350 -13.95 -2.27 30.74
CA LEU A 350 -14.16 -1.63 32.05
C LEU A 350 -15.65 -1.44 32.41
N GLY A 351 -16.57 -2.21 31.80
CA GLY A 351 -18.00 -2.18 32.13
C GLY A 351 -18.72 -0.89 31.74
N GLY A 352 -18.17 -0.12 30.80
CA GLY A 352 -18.75 1.11 30.27
C GLY A 352 -18.38 2.39 31.03
N ASN A 353 -17.71 2.31 32.19
CA ASN A 353 -17.44 3.45 33.07
C ASN A 353 -16.31 4.35 32.53
N LEU A 354 -16.64 5.58 32.13
CA LEU A 354 -15.70 6.54 31.55
C LEU A 354 -14.91 7.32 32.61
N ASP A 355 -15.53 7.65 33.76
CA ASP A 355 -14.92 8.52 34.76
C ASP A 355 -13.76 7.81 35.50
N GLU A 356 -13.92 6.50 35.74
CA GLU A 356 -12.85 5.67 36.29
C GLU A 356 -11.64 5.54 35.35
N LEU A 357 -11.86 5.53 34.03
CA LEU A 357 -10.78 5.53 33.04
C LEU A 357 -10.00 6.86 33.06
N ASN A 358 -10.72 7.99 33.11
CA ASN A 358 -10.13 9.32 33.12
C ASN A 358 -9.29 9.58 34.39
N ALA A 359 -9.83 9.24 35.57
CA ALA A 359 -9.16 9.50 36.85
C ALA A 359 -7.81 8.75 37.00
N LYS A 360 -7.65 7.58 36.36
CA LYS A 360 -6.38 6.83 36.35
C LYS A 360 -5.34 7.43 35.40
N TRP A 361 -5.74 8.18 34.38
CA TRP A 361 -4.85 8.81 33.40
C TRP A 361 -4.23 10.12 33.90
N ASP A 362 -5.03 11.00 34.51
CA ASP A 362 -4.59 12.35 34.91
C ASP A 362 -3.57 12.37 36.06
N ALA A 363 -3.36 11.24 36.75
CA ALA A 363 -2.38 11.06 37.82
C ALA A 363 -0.89 11.15 37.37
N THR A 364 -0.61 11.59 36.13
CA THR A 364 0.69 11.51 35.45
C THR A 364 1.31 12.90 35.12
N GLY A 365 0.88 13.96 35.81
CA GLY A 365 1.09 15.38 35.44
C GLY A 365 2.43 16.09 35.79
N GLU A 366 2.48 17.40 35.49
CA GLU A 366 3.73 18.20 35.33
C GLU A 366 4.29 18.88 36.61
N SER A 367 3.49 19.12 37.65
CA SER A 367 3.87 19.99 38.79
C SER A 367 5.06 19.53 39.65
N GLY A 368 5.63 18.35 39.37
CA GLY A 368 6.79 17.78 40.06
C GLY A 368 8.17 18.32 39.67
N GLY A 369 8.28 19.46 38.97
CA GLY A 369 9.58 20.10 38.65
C GLY A 369 10.37 19.42 37.52
N LYS A 370 9.66 18.95 36.49
CA LYS A 370 10.13 17.83 35.66
C LYS A 370 10.16 18.06 34.13
N ARG A 371 9.81 19.24 33.59
CA ARG A 371 9.64 19.46 32.12
C ARG A 371 10.47 20.61 31.54
N ILE A 372 11.06 20.40 30.35
CA ILE A 372 11.96 21.29 29.59
C ILE A 372 11.50 21.49 28.14
N LYS A 373 11.98 22.53 27.44
CA LYS A 373 11.76 22.81 26.01
C LYS A 373 13.07 22.79 25.22
N PHE A 374 13.04 22.24 24.01
CA PHE A 374 14.20 22.12 23.11
C PHE A 374 14.08 22.89 21.80
N GLY A 375 12.86 23.20 21.31
CA GLY A 375 12.70 23.91 20.03
C GLY A 375 11.27 24.30 19.69
N GLY A 376 11.05 24.76 18.46
CA GLY A 376 9.71 25.00 17.91
C GLY A 376 8.87 23.72 18.00
N GLY A 377 7.77 23.76 18.75
CA GLY A 377 6.93 22.58 18.99
C GLY A 377 7.61 21.39 19.69
N PHE A 378 8.80 21.53 20.29
CA PHE A 378 9.59 20.40 20.83
C PHE A 378 9.98 20.56 22.31
N TYR A 379 9.54 19.63 23.16
CA TYR A 379 9.55 19.65 24.63
C TYR A 379 9.81 18.25 25.23
N CYS A 380 10.17 18.15 26.52
CA CYS A 380 10.38 16.88 27.25
C CYS A 380 10.05 16.99 28.74
N GLY A 381 9.12 16.16 29.25
CA GLY A 381 8.80 16.00 30.66
C GLY A 381 9.54 14.84 31.35
N LEU A 382 9.30 14.70 32.64
CA LEU A 382 9.67 13.56 33.48
C LEU A 382 8.45 13.24 34.37
N ILE A 383 8.15 11.96 34.55
CA ILE A 383 6.99 11.41 35.27
C ILE A 383 7.51 10.37 36.27
N GLU A 384 6.75 10.05 37.30
CA GLU A 384 7.13 9.04 38.29
C GLU A 384 5.89 8.23 38.72
N HIS A 385 5.96 6.90 38.61
CA HIS A 385 4.87 5.96 38.84
C HIS A 385 5.45 4.66 39.42
N ASP A 386 4.80 4.08 40.43
CA ASP A 386 5.24 2.90 41.19
C ASP A 386 6.74 2.91 41.60
N GLY A 387 7.29 4.11 41.87
CA GLY A 387 8.68 4.34 42.27
C GLY A 387 9.69 4.48 41.12
N VAL A 388 9.26 4.40 39.86
CA VAL A 388 10.11 4.46 38.65
C VAL A 388 9.95 5.79 37.93
N LYS A 389 11.04 6.33 37.34
CA LYS A 389 11.11 7.67 36.72
C LYS A 389 11.24 7.61 35.19
N TYR A 390 10.42 8.38 34.48
CA TYR A 390 10.17 8.25 33.04
C TYR A 390 10.17 9.56 32.25
N TYR A 391 10.97 9.71 31.17
CA TYR A 391 11.09 10.98 30.41
C TYR A 391 10.22 11.03 29.14
N THR A 392 9.31 12.01 29.03
CA THR A 392 8.24 12.04 28.02
C THR A 392 8.29 13.26 27.07
N PHE A 393 8.66 13.03 25.82
CA PHE A 393 8.79 14.10 24.82
C PHE A 393 7.44 14.51 24.24
N ASN A 394 7.20 15.83 24.13
CA ASN A 394 6.00 16.41 23.53
C ASN A 394 4.66 15.87 24.09
N ALA A 395 4.54 15.65 25.41
CA ALA A 395 3.32 15.06 25.99
C ALA A 395 1.98 15.80 25.68
N PHE A 396 2.00 17.07 25.27
CA PHE A 396 0.80 17.75 24.74
C PHE A 396 0.37 17.23 23.35
N PHE A 397 1.30 16.70 22.54
CA PHE A 397 0.96 15.85 21.38
C PHE A 397 0.31 14.54 21.82
N MET A 398 0.56 14.00 23.02
CA MET A 398 -0.26 12.88 23.53
C MET A 398 -1.67 13.31 23.96
N ARG A 399 -1.90 14.60 24.29
CA ARG A 399 -3.26 15.16 24.43
C ARG A 399 -3.93 15.43 23.08
N MET A 400 -3.18 15.87 22.06
CA MET A 400 -3.72 16.05 20.70
C MET A 400 -3.98 14.70 20.03
N ARG A 401 -2.97 13.81 19.97
CA ARG A 401 -3.10 12.41 19.56
C ARG A 401 -4.16 11.71 20.40
N GLY A 402 -4.18 11.87 21.72
CA GLY A 402 -5.21 11.30 22.59
C GLY A 402 -6.63 11.77 22.28
N LYS A 403 -6.82 12.87 21.53
CA LYS A 403 -8.10 13.22 20.89
C LYS A 403 -8.21 12.56 19.51
N PHE A 404 -7.22 12.70 18.63
CA PHE A 404 -7.22 12.10 17.28
C PHE A 404 -7.22 10.55 17.25
N THR A 405 -6.92 9.91 18.37
CA THR A 405 -6.94 8.47 18.60
C THR A 405 -7.71 8.17 19.88
N ASP A 406 -8.61 9.07 20.31
CA ASP A 406 -9.76 8.69 21.16
C ASP A 406 -10.69 7.86 20.26
N PRO A 407 -10.93 6.58 20.53
CA PRO A 407 -11.74 5.77 19.63
C PRO A 407 -13.24 5.98 19.81
N GLN A 408 -13.69 6.63 20.89
CA GLN A 408 -15.04 7.24 20.96
C GLN A 408 -15.07 8.54 20.14
N GLY A 409 -13.95 9.29 20.14
CA GLY A 409 -13.69 10.47 19.33
C GLY A 409 -13.44 10.17 17.85
N SER A 410 -14.48 9.88 17.08
CA SER A 410 -14.35 9.84 15.61
C SER A 410 -13.78 11.16 15.05
N ILE A 411 -13.07 11.10 13.93
CA ILE A 411 -12.63 12.28 13.17
C ILE A 411 -13.61 12.42 12.00
N HIS A 412 -14.56 13.34 12.10
CA HIS A 412 -15.48 13.58 11.00
C HIS A 412 -14.89 14.56 9.99
N TYR A 413 -14.62 14.10 8.78
CA TYR A 413 -13.90 14.87 7.75
C TYR A 413 -14.72 15.14 6.49
N PHE A 414 -14.26 16.14 5.72
CA PHE A 414 -14.85 16.60 4.47
C PHE A 414 -13.75 16.84 3.43
N ALA A 415 -13.94 16.35 2.21
CA ALA A 415 -13.00 16.49 1.10
C ALA A 415 -13.46 17.66 0.21
N VAL A 416 -13.28 18.87 0.73
CA VAL A 416 -14.00 20.07 0.28
C VAL A 416 -13.47 20.61 -1.05
N LYS A 417 -14.36 21.15 -1.91
CA LYS A 417 -14.00 21.66 -3.25
C LYS A 417 -14.54 23.05 -3.53
N PHE A 418 -13.72 23.91 -4.13
CA PHE A 418 -14.09 25.27 -4.54
C PHE A 418 -13.23 25.76 -5.71
N ALA A 419 -13.66 26.85 -6.36
CA ALA A 419 -12.94 27.46 -7.49
C ALA A 419 -12.17 28.72 -7.02
N PRO A 420 -10.86 28.85 -7.32
CA PRO A 420 -10.06 30.03 -6.93
C PRO A 420 -10.66 31.38 -7.36
N SER A 421 -11.34 31.42 -8.51
CA SER A 421 -12.01 32.61 -9.04
C SER A 421 -13.28 33.03 -8.28
N ALA A 422 -13.77 32.20 -7.35
CA ALA A 422 -14.93 32.47 -6.49
C ALA A 422 -14.55 32.61 -5.01
N LEU A 423 -13.44 31.98 -4.59
CA LEU A 423 -12.90 32.04 -3.24
C LEU A 423 -11.41 31.65 -3.27
N SER A 424 -10.53 32.55 -2.81
CA SER A 424 -9.10 32.24 -2.69
C SER A 424 -8.80 31.37 -1.49
N TRP A 425 -7.66 30.68 -1.48
CA TRP A 425 -7.25 29.85 -0.33
C TRP A 425 -7.09 30.68 0.96
N ALA A 426 -6.51 31.88 0.84
CA ALA A 426 -6.41 32.86 1.92
C ALA A 426 -7.78 33.25 2.51
N ASP A 427 -8.80 33.50 1.67
CA ASP A 427 -10.14 33.85 2.14
C ASP A 427 -10.90 32.62 2.67
N PHE A 428 -10.64 31.43 2.13
CA PHE A 428 -11.17 30.18 2.68
C PHE A 428 -10.67 29.97 4.12
N ARG A 429 -9.37 30.13 4.38
CA ARG A 429 -8.82 30.03 5.74
C ARG A 429 -9.20 31.21 6.62
N GLY A 430 -9.02 32.45 6.15
CA GLY A 430 -9.17 33.67 6.94
C GLY A 430 -10.61 34.15 7.16
N LYS A 431 -11.53 33.94 6.21
CA LYS A 431 -12.92 34.45 6.26
C LYS A 431 -13.97 33.35 6.38
N VAL A 432 -13.82 32.22 5.67
CA VAL A 432 -14.80 31.12 5.73
C VAL A 432 -14.57 30.24 6.98
N LEU A 433 -13.33 29.81 7.23
CA LEU A 433 -12.98 29.13 8.48
C LEU A 433 -12.72 30.11 9.62
N GLY A 434 -12.03 31.21 9.36
CA GLY A 434 -11.50 32.12 10.38
C GLY A 434 -10.08 31.72 10.83
N PRO A 435 -9.27 32.66 11.34
CA PRO A 435 -7.91 32.42 11.85
C PRO A 435 -7.85 31.35 12.95
N THR A 436 -6.65 30.81 13.18
CA THR A 436 -6.39 29.72 14.15
C THR A 436 -6.82 30.04 15.57
N ASP A 437 -6.79 31.32 15.97
CA ASP A 437 -7.31 31.84 17.23
C ASP A 437 -8.77 32.29 17.05
N PRO A 438 -9.77 31.56 17.61
CA PRO A 438 -11.18 31.86 17.39
C PRO A 438 -11.63 33.22 17.95
N ALA A 439 -10.95 33.74 18.97
CA ALA A 439 -11.25 35.04 19.56
C ALA A 439 -10.87 36.22 18.64
N LYS A 440 -10.10 35.95 17.57
CA LYS A 440 -9.75 36.92 16.51
C LYS A 440 -10.50 36.66 15.20
N ALA A 441 -11.42 35.70 15.17
CA ALA A 441 -12.09 35.30 13.94
C ALA A 441 -13.31 36.18 13.63
N PRO A 442 -13.63 36.46 12.35
CA PRO A 442 -14.87 37.14 11.98
C PRO A 442 -16.09 36.36 12.54
N PRO A 443 -17.09 37.00 13.16
CA PRO A 443 -18.21 36.30 13.80
C PRO A 443 -18.96 35.33 12.87
N GLU A 444 -19.06 35.68 11.58
CA GLU A 444 -19.70 34.91 10.52
C GLU A 444 -18.83 33.76 9.96
N SER A 445 -17.54 33.72 10.31
CA SER A 445 -16.64 32.61 10.00
C SER A 445 -16.96 31.39 10.87
N LEU A 446 -16.61 30.19 10.41
CA LEU A 446 -16.92 28.95 11.13
C LEU A 446 -16.33 28.94 12.55
N ARG A 447 -15.08 29.39 12.74
CA ARG A 447 -14.44 29.51 14.07
C ARG A 447 -15.03 30.64 14.91
N GLY A 448 -15.43 31.77 14.32
CA GLY A 448 -16.10 32.86 15.05
C GLY A 448 -17.50 32.47 15.54
N THR A 449 -18.27 31.77 14.71
CA THR A 449 -19.58 31.20 15.08
C THR A 449 -19.44 30.10 16.15
N LEU A 450 -18.42 29.22 16.02
CA LEU A 450 -18.10 28.24 17.06
C LEU A 450 -17.69 28.91 18.38
N PHE A 451 -16.93 30.01 18.34
CA PHE A 451 -16.47 30.74 19.52
C PHE A 451 -17.60 31.46 20.25
N SER A 452 -18.51 32.10 19.52
CA SER A 452 -19.64 32.85 20.09
C SER A 452 -20.83 31.98 20.50
N GLY A 453 -21.04 30.84 19.83
CA GLY A 453 -22.19 29.95 20.05
C GLY A 453 -21.88 28.67 20.83
N TRP A 454 -20.70 28.54 21.44
CA TRP A 454 -20.15 27.26 21.93
C TRP A 454 -21.09 26.49 22.89
N GLU A 455 -21.74 27.17 23.83
CA GLU A 455 -22.67 26.56 24.79
C GLU A 455 -23.90 25.95 24.07
N GLY A 456 -24.50 26.71 23.15
CA GLY A 456 -25.66 26.27 22.35
C GLY A 456 -25.32 25.17 21.34
N LEU A 457 -24.04 24.99 21.02
CA LEU A 457 -23.52 23.88 20.20
C LEU A 457 -23.10 22.67 21.05
N GLY A 458 -23.30 22.71 22.37
CA GLY A 458 -22.98 21.61 23.28
C GLY A 458 -21.48 21.35 23.46
N LEU A 459 -20.65 22.39 23.32
CA LEU A 459 -19.21 22.29 23.60
C LEU A 459 -18.97 22.42 25.11
N ALA A 460 -18.02 21.66 25.66
CA ALA A 460 -17.71 21.68 27.10
C ALA A 460 -16.91 22.92 27.55
N SER A 461 -16.35 23.69 26.61
CA SER A 461 -15.64 24.95 26.87
C SER A 461 -15.56 25.80 25.61
N ALA A 462 -15.31 27.11 25.79
CA ALA A 462 -15.10 28.04 24.69
C ALA A 462 -13.89 27.63 23.82
N PRO A 463 -14.03 27.59 22.48
CA PRO A 463 -12.93 27.33 21.55
C PRO A 463 -11.72 28.26 21.75
N ASN A 464 -10.53 27.71 21.54
CA ASN A 464 -9.25 28.42 21.71
C ASN A 464 -8.23 27.98 20.64
N THR A 465 -7.06 28.61 20.58
CA THR A 465 -6.04 28.37 19.54
C THR A 465 -5.64 26.90 19.36
N GLY A 466 -5.69 26.08 20.41
CA GLY A 466 -5.45 24.63 20.31
C GLY A 466 -6.72 23.87 19.90
N ASP A 467 -7.82 24.13 20.61
CA ASP A 467 -9.13 23.51 20.42
C ASP A 467 -10.09 24.50 19.73
N ASN A 468 -9.82 24.79 18.46
CA ASN A 468 -10.55 25.75 17.62
C ASN A 468 -11.66 25.12 16.74
N GLY A 469 -12.24 23.99 17.17
CA GLY A 469 -13.32 23.26 16.48
C GLY A 469 -12.96 22.57 15.16
N VAL A 470 -12.32 23.27 14.22
CA VAL A 470 -12.09 22.81 12.84
C VAL A 470 -10.68 23.05 12.34
N HIS A 471 -10.23 22.23 11.40
CA HIS A 471 -8.95 22.33 10.69
C HIS A 471 -9.14 22.39 9.17
N ALA A 472 -8.17 22.95 8.46
CA ALA A 472 -7.99 22.76 7.02
C ALA A 472 -6.52 23.00 6.64
N SER A 473 -6.08 22.35 5.56
CA SER A 473 -4.77 22.49 4.93
C SER A 473 -4.44 23.95 4.58
N ALA A 474 -3.19 24.36 4.77
CA ALA A 474 -2.67 25.70 4.46
C ALA A 474 -2.48 25.96 2.96
N SER A 475 -2.43 24.92 2.13
CA SER A 475 -2.24 25.03 0.68
C SER A 475 -2.79 23.82 -0.09
N PRO A 476 -2.95 23.92 -1.43
CA PRO A 476 -3.23 22.76 -2.29
C PRO A 476 -2.22 21.61 -2.13
N PHE A 477 -0.94 21.93 -1.89
CA PHE A 477 0.12 20.95 -1.71
C PHE A 477 0.03 20.23 -0.36
N GLU A 478 -0.22 20.97 0.73
CA GLU A 478 -0.48 20.34 2.04
C GLU A 478 -1.77 19.52 1.99
N GLY A 479 -2.83 20.01 1.32
CA GLY A 479 -4.07 19.26 1.14
C GLY A 479 -3.87 17.93 0.41
N LEU A 480 -3.01 17.90 -0.61
CA LEU A 480 -2.55 16.66 -1.26
C LEU A 480 -1.82 15.74 -0.25
N GLY A 481 -0.94 16.29 0.58
CA GLY A 481 -0.27 15.55 1.66
C GLY A 481 -1.25 14.96 2.68
N GLU A 482 -2.22 15.74 3.14
CA GLU A 482 -3.26 15.29 4.06
C GLU A 482 -4.16 14.22 3.43
N ARG A 483 -4.63 14.40 2.19
CA ARG A 483 -5.43 13.35 1.50
C ARG A 483 -4.62 12.09 1.27
N LYS A 484 -3.34 12.19 0.93
CA LYS A 484 -2.44 11.04 0.85
C LYS A 484 -2.30 10.33 2.21
N ASN A 485 -2.12 11.07 3.30
CA ASN A 485 -1.92 10.51 4.64
C ASN A 485 -3.22 9.89 5.21
N TRP A 486 -4.34 10.62 5.18
CA TRP A 486 -5.61 10.21 5.79
C TRP A 486 -6.47 9.31 4.89
N LEU A 487 -6.39 9.46 3.56
CA LEU A 487 -7.24 8.75 2.60
C LEU A 487 -6.47 7.75 1.71
N GLN A 488 -5.14 7.66 1.86
CA GLN A 488 -4.27 6.85 1.00
C GLN A 488 -4.44 7.12 -0.50
N THR A 489 -4.83 8.36 -0.85
CA THR A 489 -5.07 8.78 -2.24
C THR A 489 -3.75 8.85 -3.01
N ALA A 490 -3.68 8.19 -4.17
CA ALA A 490 -2.51 8.21 -5.02
C ALA A 490 -2.35 9.57 -5.73
N LEU A 491 -1.10 9.98 -5.99
CA LEU A 491 -0.81 11.24 -6.72
C LEU A 491 -1.45 11.27 -8.13
N SER A 492 -1.67 10.10 -8.73
CA SER A 492 -2.33 9.94 -10.03
C SER A 492 -3.85 10.11 -9.99
N ASP A 493 -4.45 10.10 -8.81
CA ASP A 493 -5.91 10.18 -8.57
C ASP A 493 -6.32 11.50 -7.90
N ASP A 494 -5.43 12.11 -7.13
CA ASP A 494 -5.57 13.46 -6.58
C ASP A 494 -5.58 14.56 -7.66
N THR A 495 -6.43 15.59 -7.53
CA THR A 495 -6.53 16.65 -8.55
C THR A 495 -5.27 17.52 -8.64
N PHE A 496 -4.62 17.83 -7.51
CA PHE A 496 -3.38 18.61 -7.48
C PHE A 496 -2.15 17.74 -7.76
N GLY A 497 -2.14 16.49 -7.28
CA GLY A 497 -1.12 15.49 -7.61
C GLY A 497 -0.98 15.26 -9.11
N LYS A 498 -2.10 15.12 -9.83
CA LYS A 498 -2.13 15.05 -11.31
C LYS A 498 -1.48 16.28 -11.96
N ALA A 499 -1.78 17.48 -11.45
CA ALA A 499 -1.27 18.72 -12.01
C ALA A 499 0.25 18.87 -11.83
N LEU A 500 0.78 18.51 -10.65
CA LEU A 500 2.21 18.49 -10.36
C LEU A 500 2.97 17.54 -11.29
N LEU A 501 2.47 16.30 -11.45
CA LEU A 501 3.04 15.30 -12.34
C LEU A 501 3.00 15.76 -13.81
N ALA A 502 1.89 16.35 -14.26
CA ALA A 502 1.75 16.90 -15.61
C ALA A 502 2.63 18.13 -15.85
N ALA A 503 2.94 18.90 -14.80
CA ALA A 503 3.85 20.04 -14.86
C ALA A 503 5.34 19.63 -14.87
N GLY A 504 5.65 18.35 -14.66
CA GLY A 504 7.00 17.78 -14.67
C GLY A 504 7.67 17.64 -13.30
N VAL A 505 6.95 17.81 -12.20
CA VAL A 505 7.48 17.62 -10.84
C VAL A 505 7.58 16.12 -10.55
N SER A 506 8.72 15.66 -9.99
CA SER A 506 8.98 14.25 -9.76
C SER A 506 8.12 13.67 -8.63
N LYS A 507 7.76 12.37 -8.72
CA LYS A 507 6.98 11.66 -7.68
C LYS A 507 7.73 11.68 -6.34
N GLU A 508 9.05 11.64 -6.43
CA GLU A 508 10.04 11.62 -5.38
C GLU A 508 10.04 12.96 -4.64
N PHE A 509 10.14 14.09 -5.36
CA PHE A 509 10.04 15.43 -4.76
C PHE A 509 8.66 15.67 -4.13
N ILE A 510 7.57 15.32 -4.83
CA ILE A 510 6.21 15.46 -4.29
C ILE A 510 6.07 14.64 -3.00
N THR A 511 6.59 13.41 -2.97
CA THR A 511 6.49 12.52 -1.80
C THR A 511 7.37 12.97 -0.64
N ALA A 512 8.61 13.39 -0.88
CA ALA A 512 9.46 14.00 0.13
C ALA A 512 8.81 15.29 0.67
N GLY A 513 8.18 16.07 -0.21
CA GLY A 513 7.47 17.30 0.15
C GLY A 513 6.32 17.10 1.14
N THR A 514 5.60 15.98 1.10
CA THR A 514 4.42 15.74 1.94
C THR A 514 4.68 15.60 3.46
N VAL A 515 5.94 15.77 3.92
CA VAL A 515 6.33 15.79 5.35
C VAL A 515 7.07 17.07 5.77
N ASP A 516 6.87 18.15 5.02
CA ASP A 516 7.52 19.47 5.15
C ASP A 516 9.07 19.44 5.27
N PRO A 517 9.78 19.06 4.20
CA PRO A 517 11.24 19.03 4.18
C PRO A 517 11.85 20.43 4.05
N GLN A 518 13.07 20.58 4.54
CA GLN A 518 13.89 21.78 4.32
C GLN A 518 14.48 21.80 2.90
N VAL A 519 13.85 22.59 2.02
CA VAL A 519 14.15 22.73 0.60
C VAL A 519 14.97 23.99 0.32
N VAL A 520 15.85 23.94 -0.68
CA VAL A 520 16.55 25.11 -1.23
C VAL A 520 15.54 26.04 -1.88
N LEU A 521 15.62 27.33 -1.58
CA LEU A 521 14.70 28.35 -2.08
C LEU A 521 15.24 28.99 -3.37
N PRO A 522 14.46 29.02 -4.47
CA PRO A 522 14.88 29.66 -5.72
C PRO A 522 15.20 31.16 -5.53
N GLY A 523 16.46 31.54 -5.78
CA GLY A 523 16.93 32.92 -5.71
C GLY A 523 17.58 33.35 -4.38
N ASP A 524 17.47 32.54 -3.30
CA ASP A 524 18.05 32.87 -1.98
C ASP A 524 19.46 32.24 -1.76
N ASP A 525 20.35 32.27 -2.76
CA ASP A 525 21.78 31.84 -2.64
C ASP A 525 22.03 30.47 -1.94
N GLY A 526 21.14 29.49 -2.15
CA GLY A 526 21.27 28.15 -1.56
C GLY A 526 20.69 27.99 -0.15
N LYS A 527 20.12 29.06 0.44
CA LYS A 527 19.38 29.04 1.69
C LYS A 527 18.22 28.03 1.63
N LYS A 528 17.95 27.39 2.77
CA LYS A 528 16.83 26.44 2.93
C LYS A 528 15.71 27.03 3.77
N GLY A 529 14.49 26.54 3.53
CA GLY A 529 13.31 26.80 4.34
C GLY A 529 12.31 25.65 4.28
N SER A 530 11.26 25.71 5.10
CA SER A 530 10.10 24.81 5.03
C SER A 530 9.45 24.90 3.65
N LEU A 531 9.00 23.78 3.10
CA LEU A 531 8.23 23.75 1.86
C LEU A 531 6.80 24.25 2.10
N PHE A 532 6.21 23.97 3.26
CA PHE A 532 4.85 24.39 3.59
C PHE A 532 4.77 25.91 3.86
N ASP A 533 5.73 26.49 4.59
CA ASP A 533 5.87 27.94 4.78
C ASP A 533 5.96 28.71 3.45
N GLN A 534 6.48 28.07 2.40
CA GLN A 534 6.55 28.67 1.06
C GLN A 534 5.24 28.60 0.28
N LEU A 535 4.30 27.75 0.67
CA LEU A 535 3.10 27.44 -0.10
C LEU A 535 1.80 27.86 0.59
N GLU A 536 1.87 28.29 1.86
CA GLU A 536 0.74 28.79 2.63
C GLU A 536 -0.08 29.86 1.86
N ASP A 537 -1.41 29.71 1.91
CA ASP A 537 -2.42 30.58 1.33
C ASP A 537 -2.37 30.79 -0.21
N LEU A 538 -1.48 30.10 -0.93
CA LEU A 538 -1.42 30.14 -2.40
C LEU A 538 -2.56 29.33 -3.04
N ASP A 539 -3.22 29.91 -4.03
CA ASP A 539 -4.21 29.20 -4.85
C ASP A 539 -3.58 28.22 -5.86
N PHE A 540 -4.41 27.33 -6.42
CA PHE A 540 -4.01 26.18 -7.25
C PHE A 540 -2.86 26.46 -8.23
N ASP A 541 -3.00 27.44 -9.12
CA ASP A 541 -2.03 27.69 -10.19
C ASP A 541 -0.74 28.37 -9.67
N GLU A 542 -0.83 29.18 -8.62
CA GLU A 542 0.33 29.83 -7.98
C GLU A 542 1.14 28.81 -7.16
N CYS A 543 0.45 27.98 -6.38
CA CYS A 543 1.02 26.87 -5.63
C CYS A 543 1.73 25.90 -6.59
N LEU A 544 1.07 25.51 -7.70
CA LEU A 544 1.65 24.66 -8.74
C LEU A 544 2.92 25.27 -9.36
N ALA A 545 2.89 26.56 -9.70
CA ALA A 545 4.04 27.27 -10.25
C ALA A 545 5.22 27.34 -9.25
N LYS A 546 4.94 27.66 -7.98
CA LYS A 546 5.97 27.79 -6.95
C LYS A 546 6.57 26.44 -6.54
N VAL A 547 5.76 25.38 -6.42
CA VAL A 547 6.28 24.00 -6.22
C VAL A 547 7.19 23.61 -7.37
N LYS A 548 6.81 23.89 -8.62
CA LYS A 548 7.65 23.60 -9.80
C LYS A 548 8.97 24.38 -9.78
N ALA A 549 8.97 25.64 -9.35
CA ALA A 549 10.19 26.43 -9.24
C ALA A 549 11.15 25.88 -8.17
N ILE A 550 10.62 25.49 -7.00
CA ILE A 550 11.41 24.88 -5.91
C ILE A 550 11.95 23.50 -6.35
N ALA A 551 11.13 22.68 -6.99
CA ALA A 551 11.51 21.36 -7.50
C ALA A 551 12.47 21.40 -8.71
N ALA A 552 12.81 22.58 -9.24
CA ALA A 552 13.83 22.74 -10.27
C ALA A 552 15.23 23.01 -9.70
N VAL A 553 15.35 23.23 -8.38
CA VAL A 553 16.61 23.54 -7.69
C VAL A 553 16.90 22.62 -6.49
N ASN A 554 16.18 21.48 -6.39
CA ASN A 554 16.29 20.45 -5.37
C ASN A 554 16.25 19.05 -5.99
#